data_AF-A0A2V6UN86-F1
#
_entry.id   AF-A0A2V6UN86-F1
#
_cell.length_a   1.000
_cell.length_b   1.000
_cell.length_c   1.000
_cell.angle_alpha   90.00
_cell.angle_beta   90.00
_cell.angle_gamma   90.00
#
_symmetry.space_group_name_H-M   'P 1'
#
loop_
_entity.id
_entity.type
_entity.pdbx_description
1 polymer ?
#
loop_
_entity_poly.entity_id
_entity_poly.type
_entity_poly.pdbx_seq_one_letter_code
_entity_poly.pdbx_strand_id
1 'polypeptide(L)'
;MAVVGFDVTLRRALAEGKSFGDVGPYEELKGRLRYAIDPAHAANRGVTDVALAPRNAAGLVEFSADLSLLVPVDRARASGRALIDVVNRGNTVSVPNFNHATRPAFVAGADPNPPIDV
;
A
#
# COMPACT_ATOMS: atom_id res chain seq x y z
N MET A 1 2.79 -17.53 -3.23
CA MET A 1 3.24 -16.27 -2.60
C MET A 1 2.82 -15.15 -3.53
N ALA A 2 1.96 -14.22 -3.10
CA ALA A 2 1.27 -13.31 -4.03
C ALA A 2 2.09 -12.08 -4.42
N VAL A 3 2.95 -11.54 -3.53
CA VAL A 3 3.80 -10.38 -3.80
C VAL A 3 5.18 -10.84 -4.26
N VAL A 4 5.65 -10.32 -5.38
CA VAL A 4 6.97 -10.63 -5.97
C VAL A 4 7.90 -9.41 -6.06
N GLY A 5 7.43 -8.22 -5.69
CA GLY A 5 8.28 -7.03 -5.60
C GLY A 5 7.53 -5.79 -5.15
N PHE A 6 8.30 -4.80 -4.71
CA PHE A 6 7.81 -3.47 -4.39
C PHE A 6 8.77 -2.42 -4.97
N ASP A 7 8.32 -1.73 -6.01
CA ASP A 7 9.06 -0.60 -6.59
C ASP A 7 8.73 0.66 -5.83
N VAL A 8 9.53 0.97 -4.82
CA VAL A 8 9.38 2.20 -4.03
C VAL A 8 9.78 3.40 -4.89
N THR A 9 8.84 4.32 -5.09
CA THR A 9 9.06 5.57 -5.84
C THR A 9 9.06 6.81 -4.94
N LEU A 10 8.52 6.70 -3.73
CA LEU A 10 8.56 7.75 -2.71
C LEU A 10 8.95 7.15 -1.37
N ARG A 11 9.83 7.87 -0.66
CA ARG A 11 10.10 7.70 0.76
C ARG A 11 10.14 9.07 1.41
N ARG A 12 9.31 9.32 2.42
CA ARG A 12 9.33 10.57 3.18
C ARG A 12 9.02 10.35 4.66
N ALA A 13 9.57 11.21 5.51
CA ALA A 13 9.20 11.25 6.92
C ALA A 13 7.71 11.61 7.05
N LEU A 14 7.03 10.96 7.99
CA LEU A 14 5.66 11.29 8.36
C LEU A 14 5.67 12.38 9.43
N ALA A 15 4.77 13.34 9.33
CA ALA A 15 4.55 14.47 10.24
C ALA A 15 5.87 15.15 10.61
N GLU A 16 6.69 15.48 9.60
CA GLU A 16 8.01 16.10 9.76
C GLU A 16 8.97 15.32 10.70
N GLY A 17 8.80 13.99 10.79
CA GLY A 17 9.61 13.14 11.66
C GLY A 17 9.16 13.12 13.12
N LYS A 18 7.95 13.58 13.42
CA LYS A 18 7.35 13.48 14.76
C LYS A 18 7.34 12.04 15.25
N SER A 19 7.65 11.86 16.53
CA SER A 19 7.58 10.55 17.20
C SER A 19 6.16 10.23 17.66
N PHE A 20 5.77 8.97 17.51
CA PHE A 20 4.46 8.44 17.93
C PHE A 20 4.63 7.53 19.15
N GLY A 21 4.48 8.13 20.34
CA GLY A 21 4.70 7.45 21.61
C GLY A 21 6.10 6.84 21.67
N ASP A 22 6.20 5.68 22.31
CA ASP A 22 7.49 5.02 22.43
C ASP A 22 8.02 4.60 21.07
N VAL A 23 7.19 4.11 20.13
CA VAL A 23 7.60 3.49 18.85
C VAL A 23 8.55 4.37 18.01
N GLY A 24 8.42 5.69 18.13
CA GLY A 24 9.29 6.66 17.45
C GLY A 24 8.68 7.18 16.14
N PRO A 25 9.51 7.74 15.24
CA PRO A 25 9.03 8.33 14.00
C PRO A 25 8.57 7.28 12.99
N TYR A 26 7.68 7.70 12.09
CA TYR A 26 7.18 6.90 10.98
C TYR A 26 7.63 7.51 9.66
N GLU A 27 7.64 6.69 8.62
CA GLU A 27 7.80 7.13 7.24
C GLU A 27 6.68 6.59 6.35
N GLU A 28 6.39 7.32 5.29
CA GLU A 28 5.56 6.85 4.19
C GLU A 28 6.45 6.31 3.08
N LEU A 29 6.17 5.07 2.66
CA LEU A 29 6.67 4.49 1.43
C LEU A 29 5.53 4.43 0.42
N LYS A 30 5.68 5.07 -0.75
CA LYS A 30 4.77 4.87 -1.88
C LYS A 30 5.48 4.19 -3.04
N GLY A 31 4.71 3.44 -3.82
CA GLY A 31 5.24 2.78 -5.00
C GLY A 31 4.28 1.74 -5.58
N ARG A 32 4.83 0.85 -6.41
CA ARG A 32 4.08 -0.19 -7.09
C ARG A 32 4.41 -1.57 -6.56
N LEU A 33 3.41 -2.26 -6.02
CA LEU A 33 3.51 -3.69 -5.73
C LEU A 33 3.34 -4.48 -7.01
N ARG A 34 4.19 -5.49 -7.20
CA ARG A 34 4.07 -6.50 -8.25
C ARG A 34 3.60 -7.81 -7.65
N TYR A 35 2.67 -8.45 -8.31
CA TYR A 35 2.07 -9.71 -7.89
C TYR A 35 2.23 -10.77 -8.97
N ALA A 36 2.38 -12.02 -8.53
CA ALA A 36 2.29 -13.20 -9.37
C ALA A 36 1.52 -14.28 -8.60
N ILE A 37 0.36 -14.69 -9.11
CA ILE A 37 -0.52 -15.64 -8.43
C ILE A 37 -0.74 -16.90 -9.26
N ASP A 38 -0.86 -18.04 -8.58
CA ASP A 38 -1.36 -19.27 -9.21
C ASP A 38 -2.90 -19.17 -9.32
N PRO A 39 -3.47 -19.17 -10.53
CA PRO A 39 -4.91 -19.10 -10.72
C PRO A 39 -5.65 -20.35 -10.20
N ALA A 40 -4.97 -21.48 -10.01
CA ALA A 40 -5.58 -22.71 -9.49
C ALA A 40 -5.63 -22.75 -7.94
N HIS A 41 -4.87 -21.86 -7.28
CA HIS A 41 -4.82 -21.81 -5.82
C HIS A 41 -6.20 -21.52 -5.22
N ALA A 42 -6.58 -22.25 -4.17
CA ALA A 42 -7.94 -22.21 -3.61
C ALA A 42 -8.41 -20.79 -3.25
N ALA A 43 -7.52 -19.96 -2.69
CA ALA A 43 -7.82 -18.56 -2.33
C ALA A 43 -8.15 -17.66 -3.54
N ASN A 44 -7.72 -18.02 -4.75
CA ASN A 44 -7.91 -17.21 -5.95
C ASN A 44 -9.13 -17.64 -6.78
N ARG A 45 -9.75 -18.78 -6.47
CA ARG A 45 -10.88 -19.33 -7.26
C ARG A 45 -12.11 -18.42 -7.28
N GLY A 46 -12.26 -17.55 -6.28
CA GLY A 46 -13.33 -16.55 -6.23
C GLY A 46 -13.12 -15.36 -7.16
N VAL A 47 -11.94 -15.21 -7.75
CA VAL A 47 -11.65 -14.15 -8.73
C VAL A 47 -12.17 -14.59 -10.09
N THR A 48 -13.21 -13.93 -10.56
CA THR A 48 -13.81 -14.18 -11.88
C THR A 48 -12.75 -14.14 -12.97
N ASP A 49 -12.80 -15.11 -13.88
CA ASP A 49 -11.93 -15.24 -15.06
C ASP A 49 -10.41 -15.30 -14.78
N VAL A 50 -9.97 -15.45 -13.53
CA VAL A 50 -8.54 -15.56 -13.20
C VAL A 50 -7.87 -16.74 -13.91
N ALA A 51 -8.63 -17.81 -14.17
CA ALA A 51 -8.15 -18.97 -14.91
C ALA A 51 -7.91 -18.68 -16.40
N LEU A 52 -8.58 -17.67 -16.96
CA LEU A 52 -8.49 -17.25 -18.36
C LEU A 52 -7.43 -16.16 -18.58
N ALA A 53 -6.92 -15.55 -17.51
CA ALA A 53 -5.92 -14.49 -17.60
C ALA A 53 -4.60 -15.00 -18.23
N PRO A 54 -3.87 -14.13 -18.98
CA PRO A 54 -2.54 -14.46 -19.48
C PRO A 54 -1.60 -14.87 -18.34
N ARG A 55 -0.71 -15.81 -18.64
CA ARG A 55 0.23 -16.38 -17.65
C ARG A 55 1.66 -16.19 -18.13
N ASN A 56 2.56 -15.92 -17.18
CA ASN A 56 3.99 -15.86 -17.46
C ASN A 56 4.58 -17.27 -17.70
N ALA A 57 5.89 -17.35 -17.98
CA ALA A 57 6.57 -18.62 -18.23
C ALA A 57 6.55 -19.60 -17.04
N ALA A 58 6.28 -19.10 -15.83
CA ALA A 58 6.10 -19.90 -14.62
C ALA A 58 4.63 -20.33 -14.40
N GLY A 59 3.73 -20.02 -15.33
CA GLY A 59 2.31 -20.35 -15.24
C GLY A 59 1.51 -19.46 -14.28
N LEU A 60 2.06 -18.33 -13.83
CA LEU A 60 1.44 -17.41 -12.88
C LEU A 60 0.78 -16.24 -13.61
N VAL A 61 -0.32 -15.73 -13.05
CA VAL A 61 -0.99 -14.50 -13.49
C VAL A 61 -0.30 -13.31 -12.82
N GLU A 62 0.18 -12.37 -13.63
CA GLU A 62 0.90 -11.18 -13.16
C GLU A 62 0.00 -9.95 -13.18
N PHE A 63 0.09 -9.14 -12.12
CA PHE A 63 -0.60 -7.86 -12.04
C PHE A 63 0.13 -6.93 -11.06
N SER A 64 -0.29 -5.67 -11.00
CA SER A 64 0.30 -4.68 -10.10
C SER A 64 -0.77 -3.81 -9.46
N ALA A 65 -0.43 -3.21 -8.33
CA ALA A 65 -1.25 -2.21 -7.67
C ALA A 65 -0.33 -1.16 -7.01
N ASP A 66 -0.81 0.07 -6.90
CA ASP A 66 -0.13 1.08 -6.13
C ASP A 66 -0.32 0.84 -4.61
N LEU A 67 0.69 1.17 -3.82
CA LEU A 67 0.68 1.05 -2.36
C LEU A 67 1.19 2.35 -1.75
N SER A 68 0.52 2.82 -0.69
CA SER A 68 1.10 3.70 0.33
C SER A 68 1.19 2.92 1.64
N LEU A 69 2.37 2.89 2.25
CA LEU A 69 2.66 2.18 3.48
C LEU A 69 3.22 3.14 4.52
N LEU A 70 2.51 3.28 5.64
CA LEU A 70 3.00 3.93 6.84
C LEU A 70 3.67 2.90 7.74
N VAL A 71 4.94 3.13 8.08
CA VAL A 71 5.74 2.16 8.85
C VAL A 71 6.71 2.87 9.78
N PRO A 72 6.98 2.35 11.01
CA PRO A 72 7.98 2.94 11.89
C PRO A 72 9.35 2.95 11.25
N VAL A 73 10.11 4.05 11.35
CA VAL A 73 11.48 4.12 10.82
C VAL A 73 12.34 2.98 11.37
N ASP A 74 12.24 2.69 12.66
CA ASP A 74 12.80 1.48 13.25
C ASP A 74 11.85 0.29 13.09
N ARG A 75 12.16 -0.57 12.11
CA ARG A 75 11.33 -1.75 11.78
C ARG A 75 11.27 -2.78 12.91
N ALA A 76 12.26 -2.83 13.81
CA ALA A 76 12.25 -3.74 14.95
C ALA A 76 11.11 -3.42 15.94
N ARG A 77 10.51 -2.24 15.83
CA ARG A 77 9.45 -1.74 16.72
C ARG A 77 8.05 -1.83 16.10
N ALA A 78 7.94 -2.41 14.91
CA ALA A 78 6.65 -2.70 14.32
C ALA A 78 5.87 -3.71 15.19
N SER A 79 4.59 -3.46 15.42
CA SER A 79 3.73 -4.29 16.28
C SER A 79 3.35 -5.64 15.66
N GLY A 80 3.72 -5.89 14.41
CA GLY A 80 3.28 -7.06 13.63
C GLY A 80 1.81 -7.02 13.19
N ARG A 81 1.09 -5.92 13.48
CA ARG A 81 -0.30 -5.71 13.07
C ARG A 81 -0.37 -4.69 11.94
N ALA A 82 -1.23 -4.93 10.97
CA ALA A 82 -1.51 -4.00 9.89
C ALA A 82 -2.95 -3.47 9.99
N LEU A 83 -3.10 -2.15 9.90
CA LEU A 83 -4.36 -1.52 9.53
C LEU A 83 -4.35 -1.39 8.00
N ILE A 84 -5.31 -2.00 7.33
CA ILE A 84 -5.38 -2.01 5.86
C ILE A 84 -6.52 -1.10 5.42
N ASP A 85 -6.17 -0.11 4.61
CA ASP A 85 -7.12 0.78 3.96
C ASP A 85 -7.43 0.27 2.55
N VAL A 86 -8.62 -0.33 2.36
CA VAL A 86 -9.10 -0.73 1.04
C VAL A 86 -9.77 0.47 0.39
N VAL A 87 -8.96 1.26 -0.30
CA VAL A 87 -9.37 2.58 -0.81
C VAL A 87 -10.27 2.46 -2.05
N ASN A 88 -11.29 3.32 -2.12
CA ASN A 88 -12.11 3.50 -3.31
C ASN A 88 -11.55 4.67 -4.14
N ARG A 89 -11.07 4.40 -5.37
CA ARG A 89 -10.48 5.39 -6.29
C ARG A 89 -9.35 6.24 -5.66
N GLY A 90 -8.53 5.61 -4.80
CA GLY A 90 -7.40 6.28 -4.12
C GLY A 90 -7.78 7.09 -2.88
N ASN A 91 -9.06 7.18 -2.52
CA ASN A 91 -9.50 7.97 -1.38
C ASN A 91 -9.06 7.34 -0.04
N THR A 92 -7.97 7.86 0.55
CA THR A 92 -7.40 7.37 1.81
C THR A 92 -8.30 7.79 2.98
N VAL A 93 -8.90 6.83 3.69
CA VAL A 93 -9.88 7.09 4.77
C VAL A 93 -9.28 6.93 6.16
N SER A 94 -8.25 6.09 6.31
CA SER A 94 -7.70 5.75 7.62
C SER A 94 -7.02 6.95 8.26
N VAL A 95 -6.19 7.68 7.52
CA VAL A 95 -5.45 8.81 8.08
C VAL A 95 -6.36 9.95 8.55
N PRO A 96 -7.37 10.44 7.77
CA PRO A 96 -8.27 11.47 8.27
C PRO A 96 -9.14 11.00 9.45
N ASN A 97 -9.54 9.73 9.49
CA ASN A 97 -10.45 9.24 10.53
C ASN A 97 -9.75 8.88 11.85
N PHE A 98 -8.51 8.38 11.82
CA PHE A 98 -7.77 7.98 13.02
C PHE A 98 -6.82 9.06 13.54
N ASN A 99 -6.25 9.87 12.64
CA ASN A 99 -5.23 10.86 13.00
C ASN A 99 -5.74 12.31 12.87
N HIS A 100 -7.01 12.50 12.51
CA HIS A 100 -7.62 13.81 12.23
C HIS A 100 -6.86 14.62 11.18
N ALA A 101 -6.16 13.95 10.27
CA ALA A 101 -5.48 14.60 9.16
C ALA A 101 -6.48 15.14 8.14
N THR A 102 -6.04 16.08 7.33
CA THR A 102 -6.74 16.56 6.15
C THR A 102 -6.83 15.45 5.12
N ARG A 103 -8.03 15.23 4.59
CA ARG A 103 -8.25 14.22 3.54
C ARG A 103 -7.46 14.62 2.28
N PRO A 104 -6.55 13.76 1.77
CA PRO A 104 -5.84 14.06 0.54
C PRO A 104 -6.80 14.05 -0.67
N ALA A 105 -6.60 15.00 -1.60
CA ALA A 105 -7.40 15.10 -2.81
C ALA A 105 -6.69 14.44 -4.00
N PHE A 106 -7.29 13.40 -4.55
CA PHE A 106 -6.81 12.71 -5.76
C PHE A 106 -7.71 13.08 -6.95
N VAL A 107 -7.58 14.33 -7.42
CA VAL A 107 -8.31 14.85 -8.58
C VAL A 107 -7.36 15.06 -9.77
N ALA A 108 -7.91 15.15 -10.98
CA ALA A 108 -7.10 15.40 -12.17
C ALA A 108 -6.29 16.70 -12.02
N GLY A 109 -4.97 16.62 -12.25
CA GLY A 109 -4.05 17.76 -12.12
C GLY A 109 -3.55 18.03 -10.69
N ALA A 110 -4.01 17.29 -9.68
CA ALA A 110 -3.43 17.37 -8.34
C ALA A 110 -2.03 16.73 -8.29
N ASP A 111 -1.28 17.05 -7.23
CA ASP A 111 -0.06 16.34 -6.87
C ASP A 111 -0.36 14.84 -6.75
N PRO A 112 0.37 13.95 -7.45
CA PRO A 112 0.19 12.50 -7.30
C PRO A 112 0.62 11.97 -5.92
N ASN A 113 1.37 12.76 -5.14
CA ASN A 113 1.89 12.39 -3.82
C ASN A 113 1.54 13.42 -2.74
N PRO A 114 0.26 13.81 -2.59
CA PRO A 114 -0.12 14.84 -1.64
C PRO A 114 0.31 14.43 -0.22
N PRO A 115 0.74 15.38 0.65
CA PRO A 115 0.91 15.12 2.08
C PRO A 115 -0.33 14.43 2.66
N ILE A 116 -0.11 13.44 3.53
CA ILE A 116 -1.19 12.63 4.12
C ILE A 116 -1.30 12.85 5.64
N ASP A 117 -0.43 13.67 6.18
CA ASP A 117 -0.08 13.88 7.58
C ASP A 117 -0.31 15.31 8.07
N VAL A 118 -0.85 16.16 7.18
CA VAL A 118 -1.29 17.53 7.46
C VAL A 118 -2.63 17.59 8.15
#